data_AF-A0A2J8NSY2-F1
#
_entry.id   AF-A0A2J8NSY2-F1
#
_cell.length_a   1.000
_cell.length_b   1.000
_cell.length_c   1.000
_cell.angle_alpha   90.00
_cell.angle_beta   90.00
_cell.angle_gamma   90.00
#
_symmetry.space_group_name_H-M   'P 1'
#
loop_
_entity.id
_entity.type
_entity.pdbx_description
1 polymer ?
#
loop_
_entity_poly.entity_id
_entity_poly.type
_entity_poly.pdbx_seq_one_letter_code
_entity_poly.pdbx_strand_id
1 'polypeptide(L)'
;MLYNPYWTALPSTLENATSISLMNLTSTPLCNLSDIPPVGIKSKAVVVPWGSCHFLEKARIAQKGGAEAMLVVNNSVLFPPSGNRSEFPDVKILIAFISYKDFRDMNQTLGDNITVKMYSPSWPNFDYTMVVIFVIAVFTVALGGYWSGLVELENLKAVTTEDREMRKKKEEYLTFSPLTVVIFVVICCVMMVLLYFFYKWLVYVMIAIFCIASAMSLYNCLAALIHKIPYGQCTIACRGKNMEVRLIFLSGLCIAVAVVWAVFRNEDRWAWILQDILGIAFCLNLIKTLKLPNFKSCVILLGLLLLYDVFFVFITPFITK
;
A
#
# COMPACT_ATOMS: atom_id res chain seq x y z
N MET A 1 -0.58 16.49 8.95
CA MET A 1 -1.43 17.11 9.99
C MET A 1 -2.62 16.22 10.26
N LEU A 2 -3.01 16.00 11.52
CA LEU A 2 -4.19 15.23 11.90
C LEU A 2 -5.13 16.09 12.74
N TYR A 3 -6.43 15.99 12.50
CA TYR A 3 -7.45 16.66 13.30
C TYR A 3 -8.66 15.72 13.47
N ASN A 4 -9.48 15.96 14.48
CA ASN A 4 -10.69 15.18 14.70
C ASN A 4 -11.94 16.01 14.33
N PRO A 5 -12.68 15.65 13.26
CA PRO A 5 -13.88 16.38 12.83
C PRO A 5 -15.03 16.32 13.84
N TYR A 6 -15.03 15.33 14.74
CA TYR A 6 -16.06 15.21 15.78
C TYR A 6 -15.90 16.23 16.91
N TRP A 7 -14.72 16.85 17.06
CA TRP A 7 -14.45 17.86 18.10
C TRP A 7 -14.70 19.29 17.61
N THR A 8 -14.23 19.62 16.41
CA THR A 8 -14.44 20.93 15.80
C THR A 8 -14.50 20.77 14.29
N ALA A 9 -15.56 21.32 13.68
CA ALA A 9 -15.72 21.28 12.24
C ALA A 9 -14.85 22.35 11.58
N LEU A 10 -14.10 21.95 10.55
CA LEU A 10 -13.37 22.84 9.67
C LEU A 10 -14.19 23.11 8.40
N PRO A 11 -14.02 24.29 7.77
CA PRO A 11 -14.63 24.58 6.48
C PRO A 11 -14.08 23.65 5.39
N SER A 12 -14.89 23.38 4.37
CA SER A 12 -14.54 22.46 3.28
C SER A 12 -13.61 23.07 2.23
N THR A 13 -13.58 24.39 2.12
CA THR A 13 -12.78 25.11 1.11
C THR A 13 -11.83 26.10 1.77
N LEU A 14 -10.70 26.37 1.10
CA LEU A 14 -9.69 27.33 1.56
C LEU A 14 -10.23 28.78 1.63
N GLU A 15 -11.19 29.12 0.76
CA GLU A 15 -11.80 30.45 0.71
C GLU A 15 -12.64 30.77 1.94
N ASN A 16 -13.35 29.75 2.47
CA ASN A 16 -14.15 29.86 3.68
C ASN A 16 -13.33 29.68 4.97
N ALA A 17 -12.03 29.43 4.87
CA ALA A 17 -11.15 29.24 6.02
C ALA A 17 -10.74 30.57 6.65
N THR A 18 -10.95 30.69 7.96
CA THR A 18 -10.52 31.86 8.73
C THR A 18 -8.99 31.90 8.81
N SER A 19 -8.43 33.09 8.55
CA SER A 19 -7.00 33.36 8.71
C SER A 19 -6.71 33.72 10.15
N ILE A 20 -5.87 32.93 10.81
CA ILE A 20 -5.52 33.12 12.22
C ILE A 20 -4.00 33.31 12.33
N SER A 21 -3.56 34.32 13.07
CA SER A 21 -2.13 34.52 13.34
C SER A 21 -1.61 33.41 14.24
N LEU A 22 -0.51 32.79 13.84
CA LEU A 22 0.14 31.71 14.56
C LEU A 22 1.13 32.27 15.59
N MET A 23 1.03 31.80 16.82
CA MET A 23 1.96 32.15 17.89
C MET A 23 2.72 30.90 18.34
N ASN A 24 4.05 30.99 18.27
CA ASN A 24 4.93 29.92 18.67
C ASN A 24 5.06 29.89 20.21
N LEU A 25 4.52 28.84 20.82
CA LEU A 25 4.64 28.54 22.25
C LEU A 25 5.37 27.21 22.49
N THR A 26 6.23 26.79 21.54
CA THR A 26 6.95 25.50 21.65
C THR A 26 7.95 25.45 22.80
N SER A 27 8.40 26.59 23.31
CA SER A 27 9.27 26.71 24.49
C SER A 27 8.51 26.55 25.82
N THR A 28 7.19 26.70 25.81
CA THR A 28 6.35 26.63 27.02
C THR A 28 5.47 25.39 27.03
N PRO A 29 5.33 24.70 28.17
CA PRO A 29 4.51 23.49 28.25
C PRO A 29 3.00 23.79 28.20
N LEU A 30 2.56 25.00 28.52
CA LEU A 30 1.15 25.41 28.59
C LEU A 30 0.30 24.48 29.47
N CYS A 31 0.79 24.20 30.69
CA CYS A 31 0.12 23.35 31.68
C CYS A 31 -0.48 24.16 32.84
N ASN A 32 -0.13 25.43 32.97
CA ASN A 32 -0.75 26.37 33.90
C ASN A 32 -1.20 27.66 33.20
N LEU A 33 -2.16 28.38 33.82
CA LEU A 33 -2.60 29.70 33.34
C LEU A 33 -1.47 30.74 33.34
N SER A 34 -0.47 30.57 34.20
CA SER A 34 0.75 31.40 34.25
C SER A 34 1.66 31.25 33.02
N ASP A 35 1.48 30.18 32.25
CA ASP A 35 2.30 29.90 31.06
C ASP A 35 1.80 30.70 29.84
N ILE A 36 0.67 31.40 29.98
CA ILE A 36 0.14 32.29 28.94
C ILE A 36 1.04 33.54 28.91
N PRO A 37 1.61 33.91 27.76
CA PRO A 37 2.45 35.10 27.65
C PRO A 37 1.66 36.37 28.02
N PRO A 38 2.32 37.39 28.60
CA PRO A 38 1.66 38.64 29.02
C PRO A 38 1.06 39.43 27.84
N VAL A 39 1.56 39.19 26.63
CA VAL A 39 1.04 39.74 25.36
C VAL A 39 -0.34 39.16 25.01
N GLY A 40 -0.72 38.04 25.64
CA GLY A 40 -1.99 37.34 25.44
C GLY A 40 -2.02 36.47 24.18
N ILE A 41 -2.95 35.51 24.17
CA ILE A 41 -3.15 34.54 23.07
C ILE A 41 -4.54 34.68 22.41
N LYS A 42 -5.22 35.80 22.66
CA LYS A 42 -6.60 36.04 22.18
C LYS A 42 -6.66 36.10 20.65
N SER A 43 -7.59 35.34 20.05
CA SER A 43 -7.81 35.26 18.59
C SER A 43 -6.56 34.85 17.79
N LYS A 44 -5.68 34.05 18.42
CA LYS A 44 -4.49 33.48 17.79
C LYS A 44 -4.55 31.96 17.80
N ALA A 45 -3.83 31.36 16.86
CA ALA A 45 -3.55 29.93 16.84
C ALA A 45 -2.25 29.70 17.62
N VAL A 46 -2.25 28.83 18.61
CA VAL A 46 -1.07 28.58 19.46
C VAL A 46 -0.42 27.25 19.13
N VAL A 47 0.90 27.23 19.05
CA VAL A 47 1.68 26.00 18.79
C VAL A 47 2.34 25.52 20.08
N VAL A 48 2.01 24.32 20.54
CA VAL A 48 2.47 23.77 21.83
C VAL A 48 3.13 22.39 21.68
N PRO A 49 4.05 22.00 22.57
CA PRO A 49 4.65 20.66 22.55
C PRO A 49 3.73 19.60 23.18
N TRP A 50 3.74 18.38 22.65
CA TRP A 50 2.90 17.25 23.11
C TRP A 50 3.11 16.84 24.57
N GLY A 51 4.35 16.85 25.09
CA GLY A 51 4.73 16.00 26.23
C GLY A 51 4.34 16.41 27.67
N SER A 52 4.44 17.68 28.05
CA SER A 52 4.54 18.05 29.49
C SER A 52 3.28 17.86 30.35
N CYS A 53 2.10 17.75 29.74
CA CYS A 53 0.81 17.49 30.38
C CYS A 53 -0.17 17.01 29.31
N HIS A 54 -1.37 16.57 29.72
CA HIS A 54 -2.36 16.04 28.78
C HIS A 54 -2.81 17.12 27.78
N PHE A 55 -2.95 16.78 26.51
CA PHE A 55 -3.29 17.75 25.46
C PHE A 55 -4.66 18.43 25.69
N LEU A 56 -5.61 17.74 26.33
CA LEU A 56 -6.89 18.34 26.74
C LEU A 56 -6.71 19.47 27.75
N GLU A 57 -5.77 19.33 28.68
CA GLU A 57 -5.50 20.33 29.70
C GLU A 57 -4.90 21.59 29.05
N LYS A 58 -3.93 21.41 28.15
CA LYS A 58 -3.39 22.48 27.30
C LYS A 58 -4.50 23.17 26.53
N ALA A 59 -5.42 22.41 25.95
CA ALA A 59 -6.55 22.96 25.20
C ALA A 59 -7.49 23.80 26.08
N ARG A 60 -7.78 23.35 27.31
CA ARG A 60 -8.58 24.12 28.28
C ARG A 60 -7.90 25.44 28.65
N ILE A 61 -6.59 25.43 28.84
CA ILE A 61 -5.81 26.64 29.18
C ILE A 61 -5.77 27.59 27.98
N ALA A 62 -5.49 27.07 26.78
CA ALA A 62 -5.51 27.85 25.54
C ALA A 62 -6.88 28.50 25.31
N GLN A 63 -7.96 27.75 25.51
CA GLN A 63 -9.33 28.25 25.41
C GLN A 63 -9.64 29.33 26.45
N LYS A 64 -9.24 29.13 27.72
CA LYS A 64 -9.38 30.15 28.78
C LYS A 64 -8.59 31.43 28.45
N GLY A 65 -7.45 31.31 27.79
CA GLY A 65 -6.66 32.44 27.29
C GLY A 65 -7.21 33.10 26.02
N GLY A 66 -8.29 32.56 25.44
CA GLY A 66 -8.96 33.10 24.26
C GLY A 66 -8.34 32.70 22.91
N ALA A 67 -7.53 31.64 22.86
CA ALA A 67 -7.00 31.11 21.61
C ALA A 67 -8.13 30.54 20.74
N GLU A 68 -8.01 30.70 19.42
CA GLU A 68 -8.99 30.22 18.44
C GLU A 68 -8.69 28.78 17.98
N ALA A 69 -7.40 28.42 17.95
CA ALA A 69 -6.93 27.09 17.62
C ALA A 69 -5.64 26.72 18.37
N MET A 70 -5.41 25.42 18.54
CA MET A 70 -4.20 24.88 19.15
C MET A 70 -3.59 23.80 18.23
N LEU A 71 -2.33 23.99 17.87
CA LEU A 71 -1.52 23.03 17.14
C LEU A 71 -0.56 22.32 18.11
N VAL A 72 -0.68 21.01 18.23
CA VAL A 72 0.20 20.19 19.05
C VAL A 72 1.30 19.62 18.18
N VAL A 73 2.55 19.93 18.51
CA VAL A 73 3.72 19.47 17.79
C VAL A 73 4.26 18.20 18.43
N ASN A 74 4.47 17.17 17.61
CA ASN A 74 5.06 15.91 18.03
C ASN A 74 6.11 15.41 17.02
N ASN A 75 7.13 14.70 17.48
CA ASN A 75 8.14 14.07 16.61
C ASN A 75 7.57 12.91 15.79
N SER A 76 6.45 12.33 16.23
CA SER A 76 5.71 11.29 15.52
C SER A 76 4.22 11.65 15.46
N VAL A 77 3.68 11.84 14.26
CA VAL A 77 2.24 12.08 14.02
C VAL A 77 1.45 10.76 14.09
N LEU A 78 1.97 9.75 14.81
CA LEU A 78 1.58 8.35 14.65
C LEU A 78 0.22 8.01 15.27
N PHE A 79 -0.29 8.86 16.16
CA PHE A 79 -1.55 8.61 16.86
C PHE A 79 -2.62 9.56 16.35
N PRO A 80 -3.67 9.06 15.68
CA PRO A 80 -4.85 9.88 15.47
C PRO A 80 -5.39 10.28 16.84
N PRO A 81 -5.90 11.52 16.99
CA PRO A 81 -6.63 11.93 18.19
C PRO A 81 -7.82 11.00 18.45
N SER A 82 -7.59 9.96 19.25
CA SER A 82 -8.62 9.03 19.72
C SER A 82 -9.07 9.51 21.11
N GLY A 83 -10.36 9.76 21.26
CA GLY A 83 -10.96 10.26 22.49
C GLY A 83 -12.47 10.19 22.41
N ASN A 84 -13.11 9.76 23.50
CA ASN A 84 -14.55 9.56 23.54
C ASN A 84 -15.27 10.91 23.71
N ARG A 85 -16.37 11.16 22.99
CA ARG A 85 -17.09 12.46 23.00
C ARG A 85 -17.46 12.96 24.41
N SER A 86 -17.64 12.03 25.35
CA SER A 86 -17.97 12.26 26.76
C SER A 86 -16.85 12.90 27.59
N GLU A 87 -15.59 12.83 27.17
CA GLU A 87 -14.45 13.45 27.87
C GLU A 87 -14.14 14.88 27.37
N PHE A 88 -14.84 15.32 26.32
CA PHE A 88 -14.58 16.56 25.56
C PHE A 88 -15.68 17.66 25.58
N PRO A 89 -16.71 17.66 26.46
CA PRO A 89 -17.79 18.65 26.35
C PRO A 89 -17.33 20.12 26.55
N ASP A 90 -16.22 20.32 27.27
CA ASP A 90 -15.78 21.65 27.70
C ASP A 90 -14.77 22.33 26.75
N VAL A 91 -14.31 21.64 25.70
CA VAL A 91 -13.29 22.15 24.77
C VAL A 91 -13.89 22.36 23.38
N LYS A 92 -14.00 23.63 22.98
CA LYS A 92 -14.57 24.09 21.70
C LYS A 92 -13.52 24.60 20.72
N ILE A 93 -12.27 24.74 21.15
CA ILE A 93 -11.18 25.19 20.27
C ILE A 93 -10.74 24.07 19.34
N LEU A 94 -10.30 24.43 18.13
CA LEU A 94 -9.76 23.48 17.18
C LEU A 94 -8.42 22.92 17.70
N ILE A 95 -8.31 21.59 17.74
CA ILE A 95 -7.07 20.89 18.08
C ILE A 95 -6.58 20.13 16.84
N ALA A 96 -5.36 20.42 16.42
CA ALA A 96 -4.71 19.68 15.35
C ALA A 96 -3.27 19.32 15.68
N PHE A 97 -2.79 18.23 15.10
CA PHE A 97 -1.48 17.66 15.35
C PHE A 97 -0.60 17.84 14.12
N ILE A 98 0.61 18.37 14.32
CA ILE A 98 1.59 18.62 13.25
C ILE A 98 2.93 17.96 13.62
N SER A 99 3.66 17.50 12.60
CA SER A 99 5.00 16.97 12.80
C SER A 99 5.96 18.08 13.23
N TYR A 100 6.89 17.77 14.13
CA TYR A 100 7.95 18.71 14.49
C TYR A 100 8.81 19.13 13.30
N LYS A 101 8.99 18.23 12.33
CA LYS A 101 9.70 18.53 11.07
C LYS A 101 8.96 19.58 10.25
N ASP A 102 7.69 19.33 9.96
CA ASP A 102 6.85 20.26 9.17
C ASP A 102 6.76 21.64 9.83
N PHE A 103 6.64 21.70 11.17
CA PHE A 103 6.62 22.97 11.89
C PHE A 103 7.96 23.73 11.78
N ARG A 104 9.09 23.02 11.92
CA ARG A 104 10.44 23.60 11.76
C ARG A 104 10.64 24.16 10.36
N ASP A 105 10.25 23.39 9.34
CA ASP A 105 10.37 23.78 7.93
C ASP A 105 9.49 25.01 7.64
N MET A 106 8.26 25.03 8.16
CA MET A 106 7.35 26.17 8.07
C MET A 106 7.94 27.44 8.72
N ASN A 107 8.50 27.32 9.93
CA ASN A 107 9.09 28.45 10.64
C ASN A 107 10.35 29.00 9.94
N GLN A 108 11.17 28.12 9.35
CA GLN A 108 12.37 28.52 8.62
C GLN A 108 12.06 29.18 7.27
N THR A 109 10.98 28.77 6.61
CA THR A 109 10.60 29.28 5.28
C THR A 109 9.78 30.56 5.32
N LEU A 110 8.87 30.69 6.30
CA LEU A 110 7.90 31.79 6.38
C LEU A 110 8.26 32.90 7.39
N GLY A 111 9.23 32.65 8.29
CA GLY A 111 9.66 33.61 9.31
C GLY A 111 8.69 33.72 10.50
N ASP A 112 8.72 34.85 11.22
CA ASP A 112 8.03 35.00 12.51
C ASP A 112 6.53 35.37 12.41
N ASN A 113 6.08 35.93 11.28
CA ASN A 113 4.69 36.40 11.09
C ASN A 113 3.85 35.41 10.28
N ILE A 114 3.64 34.22 10.84
CA ILE A 114 2.90 33.15 10.15
C ILE A 114 1.39 33.34 10.37
N THR A 115 0.63 33.25 9.28
CA THR A 115 -0.83 33.17 9.31
C THR A 115 -1.27 31.80 8.82
N VAL A 116 -2.10 31.12 9.61
CA VAL A 116 -2.60 29.79 9.28
C VAL A 116 -4.06 29.85 8.84
N LYS A 117 -4.39 29.07 7.81
CA LYS A 117 -5.76 28.76 7.40
C LYS A 117 -5.91 27.25 7.41
N MET A 118 -6.92 26.76 8.09
CA MET A 118 -7.19 25.32 8.20
C MET A 118 -8.52 25.02 7.52
N TYR A 119 -8.50 24.02 6.64
CA TYR A 119 -9.69 23.52 5.94
C TYR A 119 -9.62 22.00 5.87
N SER A 120 -10.78 21.37 5.77
CA SER A 120 -10.90 19.92 5.58
C SER A 120 -11.66 19.67 4.29
N PRO A 121 -10.97 19.40 3.17
CA PRO A 121 -11.65 19.11 1.92
C PRO A 121 -12.58 17.91 2.10
N SER A 122 -13.80 18.02 1.57
CA SER A 122 -14.74 16.91 1.54
C SER A 122 -14.17 15.80 0.66
N TRP A 123 -14.13 14.58 1.19
CA TRP A 123 -13.76 13.42 0.40
C TRP A 123 -14.70 13.31 -0.80
N PRO A 124 -14.19 13.16 -2.03
CA PRO A 124 -15.04 12.90 -3.18
C PRO A 124 -15.83 11.61 -2.92
N ASN A 125 -17.13 11.63 -3.20
CA ASN A 125 -17.99 10.45 -3.01
C ASN A 125 -17.56 9.25 -3.88
N PHE A 126 -16.83 9.52 -4.98
CA PHE A 126 -16.40 8.52 -5.92
C PHE A 126 -14.91 8.69 -6.24
N ASP A 127 -14.16 7.63 -5.99
CA ASP A 127 -12.73 7.58 -6.26
C ASP A 127 -12.49 6.92 -7.63
N TYR A 128 -12.04 7.73 -8.61
CA TYR A 128 -11.74 7.25 -9.96
C TYR A 128 -10.65 6.17 -9.98
N THR A 129 -9.76 6.13 -8.97
CA THR A 129 -8.72 5.10 -8.87
C THR A 129 -9.32 3.70 -8.77
N MET A 130 -10.49 3.56 -8.12
CA MET A 130 -11.20 2.28 -8.02
C MET A 130 -11.63 1.74 -9.40
N VAL A 131 -12.05 2.64 -10.30
CA VAL A 131 -12.41 2.25 -11.68
C VAL A 131 -11.17 1.81 -12.44
N VAL A 132 -10.06 2.52 -12.31
CA VAL A 132 -8.80 2.17 -12.99
C VAL A 132 -8.30 0.79 -12.53
N ILE A 133 -8.29 0.54 -11.21
CA ILE A 133 -7.88 -0.75 -10.64
C ILE A 133 -8.80 -1.87 -11.13
N PHE A 134 -10.12 -1.63 -11.17
CA PHE A 134 -11.09 -2.59 -11.67
C PHE A 134 -10.82 -2.97 -13.14
N VAL A 135 -10.55 -1.97 -14.00
CA VAL A 135 -10.23 -2.20 -15.42
C VAL A 135 -8.94 -3.02 -15.57
N ILE A 136 -7.88 -2.68 -14.82
CA ILE A 136 -6.61 -3.43 -14.84
C ILE A 136 -6.82 -4.87 -14.38
N ALA A 137 -7.62 -5.10 -13.33
CA ALA A 137 -7.91 -6.43 -12.81
C ALA A 137 -8.68 -7.28 -13.84
N VAL A 138 -9.76 -6.76 -14.43
CA VAL A 138 -10.55 -7.46 -15.45
C VAL A 138 -9.71 -7.76 -16.68
N PHE A 139 -8.91 -6.80 -17.14
CA PHE A 139 -7.99 -7.00 -18.25
C PHE A 139 -6.97 -8.12 -17.97
N THR A 140 -6.35 -8.10 -16.79
CA THR A 140 -5.35 -9.10 -16.39
C THR A 140 -5.95 -10.51 -16.31
N VAL A 141 -7.14 -10.64 -15.72
CA VAL A 141 -7.84 -11.93 -15.62
C VAL A 141 -8.27 -12.43 -17.00
N ALA A 142 -8.83 -11.58 -17.85
CA ALA A 142 -9.27 -11.94 -19.19
C ALA A 142 -8.07 -12.38 -20.06
N LEU A 143 -6.98 -11.61 -20.05
CA LEU A 143 -5.78 -11.93 -20.81
C LEU A 143 -5.10 -13.20 -20.30
N GLY A 144 -4.98 -13.37 -18.98
CA GLY A 144 -4.39 -14.57 -18.37
C GLY A 144 -5.21 -15.83 -18.64
N GLY A 145 -6.55 -15.72 -18.55
CA GLY A 145 -7.47 -16.80 -18.87
C GLY A 145 -7.42 -17.20 -20.35
N TYR A 146 -7.45 -16.21 -21.25
CA TYR A 146 -7.31 -16.45 -22.69
C TYR A 146 -5.99 -17.14 -23.04
N TRP A 147 -4.89 -16.65 -22.45
CA TRP A 147 -3.56 -17.24 -22.65
C TRP A 147 -3.48 -18.69 -22.15
N SER A 148 -3.98 -18.94 -20.93
CA SER A 148 -4.04 -20.30 -20.35
C SER A 148 -4.80 -21.25 -21.28
N GLY A 149 -5.93 -20.80 -21.83
CA GLY A 149 -6.75 -21.57 -22.77
C GLY A 149 -6.03 -21.88 -24.10
N LEU A 150 -5.31 -20.90 -24.67
CA LEU A 150 -4.53 -21.12 -25.89
C LEU A 150 -3.42 -22.15 -25.69
N VAL A 151 -2.68 -22.06 -24.59
CA VAL A 151 -1.60 -23.02 -24.27
C VAL A 151 -2.16 -24.42 -24.07
N GLU A 152 -3.33 -24.56 -23.44
CA GLU A 152 -3.99 -25.86 -23.31
C GLU A 152 -4.42 -26.43 -24.67
N LEU A 153 -4.94 -25.59 -25.56
CA LEU A 153 -5.32 -25.99 -26.91
C LEU A 153 -4.10 -26.45 -27.73
N GLU A 154 -2.97 -25.75 -27.65
CA GLU A 154 -1.72 -26.16 -28.29
C GLU A 154 -1.22 -27.49 -27.74
N ASN A 155 -1.26 -27.68 -26.41
CA ASN A 155 -0.89 -28.95 -25.78
C ASN A 155 -1.81 -30.09 -26.26
N LEU A 156 -3.12 -29.86 -26.37
CA LEU A 156 -4.06 -30.87 -26.87
C LEU A 156 -3.80 -31.22 -28.35
N LYS A 157 -3.44 -30.24 -29.19
CA LYS A 157 -3.10 -30.45 -30.60
C LYS A 157 -1.74 -31.16 -30.78
N ALA A 158 -0.76 -30.89 -29.92
CA ALA A 158 0.52 -31.61 -29.95
C ALA A 158 0.36 -33.08 -29.54
N VAL A 159 -0.61 -33.40 -28.69
CA VAL A 159 -0.93 -34.76 -28.21
C VAL A 159 -1.57 -35.64 -29.31
N THR A 160 -2.11 -35.07 -30.38
CA THR A 160 -2.58 -35.86 -31.54
C THR A 160 -1.45 -36.51 -32.35
N THR A 161 -0.16 -36.18 -32.10
CA THR A 161 0.95 -36.64 -32.94
C THR A 161 1.84 -37.71 -32.31
N GLU A 162 1.99 -37.85 -30.99
CA GLU A 162 2.60 -39.03 -30.34
C GLU A 162 2.50 -38.93 -28.81
N ASP A 163 2.39 -40.10 -28.16
CA ASP A 163 2.48 -40.38 -26.71
C ASP A 163 1.32 -40.03 -25.75
N ARG A 164 0.43 -41.03 -25.63
CA ARG A 164 -0.59 -41.20 -24.58
C ARG A 164 0.00 -41.53 -23.19
N GLU A 165 1.27 -41.93 -23.11
CA GLU A 165 1.90 -42.40 -21.87
C GLU A 165 2.40 -41.28 -20.94
N MET A 166 2.79 -40.13 -21.49
CA MET A 166 3.30 -39.00 -20.68
C MET A 166 2.19 -38.25 -19.92
N ARG A 167 0.92 -38.45 -20.31
CA ARG A 167 -0.26 -37.83 -19.67
C ARG A 167 -0.54 -38.41 -18.28
N LYS A 168 -0.29 -39.70 -18.04
CA LYS A 168 -0.44 -40.31 -16.72
C LYS A 168 0.54 -39.72 -15.70
N LYS A 169 1.81 -39.50 -16.09
CA LYS A 169 2.79 -38.83 -15.23
C LYS A 169 2.46 -37.35 -15.01
N LYS A 170 2.10 -36.61 -16.07
CA LYS A 170 1.82 -35.16 -15.96
C LYS A 170 0.53 -34.83 -15.21
N GLU A 171 -0.49 -35.70 -15.24
CA GLU A 171 -1.67 -35.61 -14.37
C GLU A 171 -1.34 -35.95 -12.90
N GLU A 172 -0.38 -36.85 -12.65
CA GLU A 172 0.07 -37.22 -11.31
C GLU A 172 0.91 -36.12 -10.64
N TYR A 173 1.64 -35.30 -11.40
CA TYR A 173 2.37 -34.13 -10.87
C TYR A 173 1.50 -32.87 -10.67
N LEU A 174 0.24 -32.87 -11.13
CA LEU A 174 -0.63 -31.68 -11.16
C LEU A 174 -2.06 -31.93 -10.63
N THR A 175 -2.30 -33.07 -10.00
CA THR A 175 -3.46 -33.22 -9.12
C THR A 175 -3.17 -32.50 -7.81
N PHE A 176 -3.38 -31.18 -7.81
CA PHE A 176 -3.56 -30.42 -6.58
C PHE A 176 -4.71 -31.06 -5.80
N SER A 177 -4.36 -31.93 -4.85
CA SER A 177 -5.30 -32.45 -3.87
C SER A 177 -5.95 -31.26 -3.17
N PRO A 178 -7.26 -31.32 -2.82
CA PRO A 178 -7.88 -30.28 -1.99
C PRO A 178 -7.05 -29.98 -0.73
N LEU A 179 -6.29 -30.96 -0.24
CA LEU A 179 -5.34 -30.80 0.86
C LEU A 179 -4.20 -29.83 0.54
N THR A 180 -3.62 -29.86 -0.68
CA THR A 180 -2.55 -28.92 -1.09
C THR A 180 -3.05 -27.48 -1.15
N VAL A 181 -4.31 -27.28 -1.56
CA VAL A 181 -4.95 -25.96 -1.59
C VAL A 181 -5.15 -25.43 -0.17
N VAL A 182 -5.61 -26.26 0.76
CA VAL A 182 -5.73 -25.89 2.18
C VAL A 182 -4.36 -25.55 2.77
N ILE A 183 -3.34 -26.38 2.53
CA ILE A 183 -1.96 -26.12 3.00
C ILE A 183 -1.45 -24.79 2.45
N PHE A 184 -1.66 -24.51 1.16
CA PHE A 184 -1.25 -23.26 0.54
C PHE A 184 -1.89 -22.04 1.23
N VAL A 185 -3.20 -22.07 1.47
CA VAL A 185 -3.91 -20.99 2.17
C VAL A 185 -3.37 -20.81 3.59
N VAL A 186 -3.16 -21.89 4.34
CA VAL A 186 -2.59 -21.83 5.69
C VAL A 186 -1.20 -21.20 5.67
N ILE A 187 -0.34 -21.57 4.72
CA ILE A 187 0.99 -20.96 4.55
C ILE A 187 0.87 -19.45 4.28
N CYS A 188 -0.04 -19.03 3.38
CA CYS A 188 -0.28 -17.62 3.10
C CYS A 188 -0.75 -16.87 4.36
N CYS A 189 -1.67 -17.43 5.13
CA CYS A 189 -2.15 -16.84 6.38
C CYS A 189 -1.03 -16.71 7.42
N VAL A 190 -0.25 -17.77 7.62
CA VAL A 190 0.90 -17.76 8.55
C VAL A 190 1.95 -16.74 8.12
N MET A 191 2.27 -16.68 6.82
CA MET A 191 3.21 -15.69 6.28
C MET A 191 2.72 -14.26 6.52
N MET A 192 1.43 -13.97 6.34
CA MET A 192 0.86 -12.64 6.62
C MET A 192 0.97 -12.27 8.11
N VAL A 193 0.64 -13.19 9.01
CA VAL A 193 0.78 -12.97 10.46
C VAL A 193 2.25 -12.78 10.87
N LEU A 194 3.16 -13.57 10.30
CA LEU A 194 4.59 -13.41 10.52
C LEU A 194 5.07 -12.04 10.05
N LEU A 195 4.60 -11.56 8.90
CA LEU A 195 4.93 -10.22 8.38
C LEU A 195 4.50 -9.11 9.33
N TYR A 196 3.37 -9.28 10.03
CA TYR A 196 2.92 -8.34 11.06
C TYR A 196 3.90 -8.28 12.25
N PHE A 197 4.35 -9.42 12.79
CA PHE A 197 5.27 -9.46 13.94
C PHE A 197 6.73 -9.15 13.58
N PHE A 198 7.20 -9.62 12.42
CA PHE A 198 8.61 -9.56 11.99
C PHE A 198 8.82 -8.66 10.76
N TYR A 199 8.07 -7.57 10.67
CA TYR A 199 8.07 -6.66 9.51
C TYR A 199 9.48 -6.23 9.08
N LYS A 200 10.37 -5.88 10.04
CA LYS A 200 11.72 -5.37 9.76
C LYS A 200 12.57 -6.28 8.87
N TRP A 201 12.42 -7.60 8.97
CA TRP A 201 13.19 -8.57 8.19
C TRP A 201 12.37 -9.17 7.05
N LEU A 202 11.11 -9.55 7.30
CA LEU A 202 10.29 -10.25 6.32
C LEU A 202 9.90 -9.38 5.12
N VAL A 203 9.86 -8.06 5.26
CA VAL A 203 9.64 -7.16 4.12
C VAL A 203 10.71 -7.35 3.03
N TYR A 204 11.97 -7.52 3.41
CA TYR A 204 13.07 -7.74 2.46
C TYR A 204 12.99 -9.12 1.80
N VAL A 205 12.55 -10.13 2.55
CA VAL A 205 12.31 -11.48 2.01
C VAL A 205 11.19 -11.45 0.96
N MET A 206 10.08 -10.75 1.25
CA MET A 206 8.98 -10.58 0.30
C MET A 206 9.40 -9.85 -0.97
N ILE A 207 10.20 -8.79 -0.84
CA ILE A 207 10.75 -8.05 -1.97
C ILE A 207 11.63 -8.96 -2.83
N ALA A 208 12.49 -9.77 -2.22
CA ALA A 208 13.35 -10.69 -2.95
C ALA A 208 12.53 -11.75 -3.72
N ILE A 209 11.52 -12.35 -3.07
CA ILE A 209 10.60 -13.30 -3.70
C ILE A 209 9.87 -12.64 -4.86
N PHE A 210 9.34 -11.43 -4.66
CA PHE A 210 8.66 -10.67 -5.71
C PHE A 210 9.57 -10.37 -6.89
N CYS A 211 10.82 -9.94 -6.67
CA CYS A 211 11.77 -9.68 -7.76
C CYS A 211 12.06 -10.93 -8.58
N ILE A 212 12.30 -12.07 -7.92
CA ILE A 212 12.59 -13.33 -8.61
C ILE A 212 11.37 -13.81 -9.40
N ALA A 213 10.20 -13.82 -8.76
CA ALA A 213 8.96 -14.30 -9.36
C ALA A 213 8.50 -13.40 -10.51
N SER A 214 8.58 -12.08 -10.36
CA SER A 214 8.20 -11.11 -11.39
C SER A 214 9.19 -11.10 -12.55
N ALA A 215 10.51 -11.20 -12.32
CA ALA A 215 11.50 -11.31 -13.41
C ALA A 215 11.28 -12.57 -14.25
N MET A 216 11.05 -13.71 -13.60
CA MET A 216 10.74 -14.98 -14.28
C MET A 216 9.42 -14.90 -15.07
N SER A 217 8.41 -14.27 -14.48
CA SER A 217 7.09 -14.13 -15.11
C SER A 217 7.12 -13.17 -16.29
N LEU A 218 7.83 -12.04 -16.16
CA LEU A 218 8.05 -11.07 -17.22
C LEU A 218 8.81 -11.70 -18.39
N TYR A 219 9.84 -12.50 -18.10
CA TYR A 219 10.54 -13.29 -19.12
C TYR A 219 9.58 -14.23 -19.85
N ASN A 220 8.72 -14.98 -19.14
CA ASN A 220 7.76 -15.89 -19.78
C ASN A 220 6.75 -15.16 -20.67
N CYS A 221 6.25 -13.99 -20.24
CA CYS A 221 5.33 -13.17 -21.02
C CYS A 221 6.01 -12.61 -22.28
N LEU A 222 7.20 -12.01 -22.13
CA LEU A 222 7.92 -11.40 -23.25
C LEU A 222 8.48 -12.45 -24.21
N ALA A 223 8.96 -13.59 -23.73
CA ALA A 223 9.50 -14.66 -24.57
C ALA A 223 8.44 -15.18 -25.55
N ALA A 224 7.21 -15.35 -25.08
CA ALA A 224 6.11 -15.76 -25.93
C ALA A 224 5.65 -14.68 -26.91
N LEU A 225 5.76 -13.40 -26.56
CA LEU A 225 5.54 -12.30 -27.49
C LEU A 225 6.61 -12.29 -28.59
N ILE A 226 7.87 -12.50 -28.19
CA ILE A 226 9.04 -12.51 -29.07
C ILE A 226 9.03 -13.69 -30.04
N HIS A 227 8.54 -14.86 -29.61
CA HIS A 227 8.34 -16.00 -30.51
C HIS A 227 7.36 -15.72 -31.65
N LYS A 228 6.46 -14.74 -31.51
CA LYS A 228 5.55 -14.30 -32.59
C LYS A 228 6.20 -13.31 -33.57
N ILE A 229 7.41 -12.83 -33.30
CA ILE A 229 8.13 -11.87 -34.15
C ILE A 229 9.20 -12.61 -34.98
N PRO A 230 9.13 -12.57 -36.33
CA PRO A 230 10.00 -13.37 -37.21
C PRO A 230 11.42 -12.82 -37.40
N TYR A 231 11.78 -11.68 -36.81
CA TYR A 231 13.09 -11.05 -37.00
C TYR A 231 14.11 -11.44 -35.91
N GLY A 232 15.38 -11.66 -36.32
CA GLY A 232 16.53 -11.77 -35.41
C GLY A 232 16.87 -13.18 -34.88
N GLN A 233 16.83 -14.21 -35.73
CA GLN A 233 17.07 -15.63 -35.37
C GLN A 233 18.57 -16.01 -35.26
N CYS A 234 19.41 -15.15 -34.67
CA CYS A 234 20.81 -15.50 -34.43
C CYS A 234 20.90 -16.50 -33.25
N THR A 235 21.35 -17.72 -33.52
CA THR A 235 21.60 -18.75 -32.51
C THR A 235 23.09 -18.83 -32.17
N ILE A 236 23.43 -18.76 -30.88
CA ILE A 236 24.77 -19.06 -30.40
C ILE A 236 24.73 -20.47 -29.81
N ALA A 237 25.59 -21.35 -30.33
CA ALA A 237 25.77 -22.69 -29.78
C ALA A 237 26.77 -22.63 -28.61
N CYS A 238 26.33 -22.98 -27.41
CA CYS A 238 27.20 -23.10 -26.24
C CYS A 238 26.95 -24.44 -25.54
N ARG A 239 28.00 -25.23 -25.29
CA ARG A 239 27.93 -26.56 -24.64
C ARG A 239 26.91 -27.53 -25.29
N GLY A 240 26.79 -27.52 -26.61
CA GLY A 240 25.90 -28.44 -27.35
C GLY A 240 24.40 -28.10 -27.26
N LYS A 241 24.04 -26.94 -26.69
CA LYS A 241 22.68 -26.38 -26.76
C LYS A 241 22.68 -25.12 -27.63
N ASN A 242 21.76 -25.06 -28.58
CA ASN A 242 21.52 -23.86 -29.37
C ASN A 242 20.68 -22.90 -28.51
N MET A 243 21.27 -21.77 -28.11
CA MET A 243 20.54 -20.72 -27.39
C MET A 243 20.37 -19.52 -28.32
N GLU A 244 19.13 -19.07 -28.52
CA GLU A 244 18.86 -17.83 -29.23
C GLU A 244 19.42 -16.65 -28.41
N VAL A 245 20.26 -15.81 -29.01
CA VAL A 245 20.87 -14.64 -28.36
C VAL A 245 19.81 -13.71 -27.78
N ARG A 246 18.69 -13.61 -28.50
CA ARG A 246 17.51 -12.83 -28.13
C ARG A 246 16.92 -13.21 -26.77
N LEU A 247 16.87 -14.51 -26.43
CA LEU A 247 16.34 -14.97 -25.16
C LEU A 247 17.29 -14.67 -23.99
N ILE A 248 18.60 -14.70 -24.24
CA ILE A 248 19.62 -14.33 -23.24
C ILE A 248 19.58 -12.82 -22.97
N PHE A 249 19.50 -12.01 -24.01
CA PHE A 249 19.35 -10.56 -23.85
C PHE A 249 18.05 -10.22 -23.12
N LEU A 250 16.96 -10.91 -23.45
CA LEU A 250 15.68 -10.74 -22.81
C LEU A 250 15.71 -11.09 -21.32
N SER A 251 16.35 -12.20 -20.93
CA SER A 251 16.45 -12.57 -19.52
C SER A 251 17.27 -11.54 -18.74
N GLY A 252 18.37 -11.05 -19.32
CA GLY A 252 19.13 -9.93 -18.77
C GLY A 252 18.30 -8.66 -18.57
N LEU A 253 17.48 -8.31 -19.58
CA LEU A 253 16.56 -7.18 -19.51
C LEU A 253 15.52 -7.34 -18.38
N CYS A 254 14.88 -8.51 -18.26
CA CYS A 254 13.88 -8.77 -17.22
C CYS A 254 14.48 -8.68 -15.81
N ILE A 255 15.69 -9.21 -15.63
CA ILE A 255 16.42 -9.11 -14.35
C ILE A 255 16.77 -7.64 -14.07
N ALA A 256 17.27 -6.91 -15.06
CA ALA A 256 17.60 -5.50 -14.90
C ALA A 256 16.38 -4.67 -14.49
N VAL A 257 15.22 -4.90 -15.10
CA VAL A 257 13.96 -4.23 -14.76
C VAL A 257 13.56 -4.51 -13.30
N ALA A 258 13.62 -5.76 -12.85
CA ALA A 258 13.31 -6.11 -11.46
C ALA A 258 14.31 -5.50 -10.46
N VAL A 259 15.60 -5.46 -10.79
CA VAL A 259 16.64 -4.82 -9.96
C VAL A 259 16.45 -3.31 -9.90
N VAL A 260 16.15 -2.65 -11.03
CA VAL A 260 15.87 -1.21 -11.07
C VAL A 260 14.68 -0.89 -10.16
N TRP A 261 13.60 -1.67 -10.24
CA TRP A 261 12.48 -1.51 -9.32
C TRP A 261 12.92 -1.67 -7.86
N ALA A 262 13.70 -2.71 -7.53
CA ALA A 262 14.15 -2.96 -6.15
C ALA A 262 15.03 -1.83 -5.58
N VAL A 263 15.91 -1.24 -6.39
CA VAL A 263 16.81 -0.15 -5.98
C VAL A 263 16.04 1.17 -5.80
N PHE A 264 15.17 1.50 -6.75
CA PHE A 264 14.41 2.76 -6.76
C PHE A 264 13.02 2.63 -6.14
N ARG A 265 12.76 1.59 -5.35
CA ARG A 265 11.44 1.29 -4.78
C ARG A 265 10.84 2.40 -3.90
N ASN A 266 11.67 3.31 -3.40
CA ASN A 266 11.25 4.42 -2.54
C ASN A 266 10.91 5.70 -3.35
N GLU A 267 11.03 5.70 -4.68
CA GLU A 267 10.71 6.84 -5.52
C GLU A 267 9.21 6.90 -5.84
N ASP A 268 8.52 7.90 -5.32
CA ASP A 268 7.05 7.97 -5.32
C ASP A 268 6.41 8.22 -6.68
N ARG A 269 7.16 8.62 -7.72
CA ARG A 269 6.59 9.04 -9.01
C ARG A 269 6.42 7.93 -10.04
N TRP A 270 7.36 6.99 -10.12
CA TRP A 270 7.41 6.01 -11.21
C TRP A 270 7.63 4.57 -10.75
N ALA A 271 8.13 4.35 -9.52
CA ALA A 271 8.36 3.01 -9.00
C ALA A 271 7.05 2.21 -8.90
N TRP A 272 5.93 2.87 -8.60
CA TRP A 272 4.59 2.29 -8.56
C TRP A 272 4.14 1.75 -9.93
N ILE A 273 4.36 2.51 -11.00
CA ILE A 273 4.02 2.08 -12.37
C ILE A 273 4.83 0.82 -12.73
N LEU A 274 6.12 0.81 -12.38
CA LEU A 274 6.99 -0.33 -12.64
C LEU A 274 6.56 -1.56 -11.82
N GLN A 275 6.12 -1.35 -10.58
CA GLN A 275 5.55 -2.39 -9.72
C GLN A 275 4.30 -3.00 -10.34
N ASP A 276 3.41 -2.17 -10.88
CA ASP A 276 2.17 -2.63 -11.51
C ASP A 276 2.45 -3.47 -12.75
N ILE A 277 3.40 -3.08 -13.60
CA ILE A 277 3.82 -3.85 -14.77
C ILE A 277 4.37 -5.22 -14.35
N LEU A 278 5.28 -5.24 -13.36
CA LEU A 278 5.85 -6.48 -12.82
C LEU A 278 4.77 -7.35 -12.15
N GLY A 279 3.81 -6.73 -11.47
CA GLY A 279 2.67 -7.37 -10.84
C GLY A 279 1.73 -8.01 -11.86
N ILE A 280 1.37 -7.30 -12.93
CA ILE A 280 0.54 -7.82 -14.03
C ILE A 280 1.22 -9.03 -14.67
N ALA A 281 2.52 -8.94 -14.99
CA ALA A 281 3.26 -10.06 -15.56
C ALA A 281 3.27 -11.28 -14.63
N PHE A 282 3.49 -11.05 -13.33
CA PHE A 282 3.40 -12.09 -12.31
C PHE A 282 2.00 -12.73 -12.24
N CYS A 283 0.94 -11.94 -12.19
CA CYS A 283 -0.44 -12.42 -12.16
C CYS A 283 -0.81 -13.21 -13.43
N LEU A 284 -0.41 -12.75 -14.61
CA LEU A 284 -0.65 -13.46 -15.87
C LEU A 284 0.01 -14.85 -15.87
N ASN A 285 1.28 -14.91 -15.46
CA ASN A 285 2.02 -16.16 -15.39
C ASN A 285 1.49 -17.09 -14.28
N LEU A 286 1.01 -16.52 -13.17
CA LEU A 286 0.34 -17.26 -12.11
C LEU A 286 -0.96 -17.90 -12.62
N ILE A 287 -1.86 -17.14 -13.27
CA ILE A 287 -3.11 -17.66 -13.85
C ILE A 287 -2.82 -18.76 -14.89
N LYS A 288 -1.79 -18.57 -15.71
CA LYS A 288 -1.34 -19.58 -16.68
C LYS A 288 -0.86 -20.88 -16.02
N THR A 289 -0.22 -20.79 -14.86
CA THR A 289 0.42 -21.94 -14.19
C THR A 289 -0.54 -22.63 -13.20
N LEU A 290 -1.42 -21.87 -12.55
CA LEU A 290 -2.41 -22.37 -11.61
C LEU A 290 -3.54 -23.08 -12.34
N LYS A 291 -3.36 -24.40 -12.53
CA LYS A 291 -4.44 -25.29 -12.96
C LYS A 291 -5.14 -25.85 -11.73
N LEU A 292 -6.41 -25.51 -11.56
CA LEU A 292 -7.26 -26.13 -10.54
C LEU A 292 -7.94 -27.36 -11.17
N PRO A 293 -7.54 -28.59 -10.78
CA PRO A 293 -8.04 -29.80 -11.43
C PRO A 293 -9.49 -30.13 -11.05
N ASN A 294 -10.00 -29.59 -9.94
CA ASN A 294 -11.30 -29.94 -9.38
C ASN A 294 -12.11 -28.72 -8.94
N PHE A 295 -13.40 -28.68 -9.30
CA PHE A 295 -14.34 -27.64 -8.85
C PHE A 295 -14.45 -27.59 -7.31
N LYS A 296 -14.38 -28.75 -6.64
CA LYS A 296 -14.37 -28.85 -5.17
C LYS A 296 -13.21 -28.05 -4.56
N SER A 297 -12.02 -28.12 -5.12
CA SER A 297 -10.85 -27.37 -4.65
C SER A 297 -11.04 -25.86 -4.84
N CYS A 298 -11.70 -25.44 -5.92
CA CYS A 298 -12.02 -24.04 -6.17
C CYS A 298 -13.01 -23.49 -5.12
N VAL A 299 -14.09 -24.23 -4.83
CA VAL A 299 -15.08 -23.83 -3.80
C VAL A 299 -14.43 -23.75 -2.41
N ILE A 300 -13.58 -24.73 -2.06
CA ILE A 300 -12.84 -24.71 -0.77
C ILE A 300 -11.90 -23.51 -0.70
N LEU A 301 -11.11 -23.25 -1.76
CA LEU A 301 -10.20 -22.11 -1.82
C LEU A 301 -10.95 -20.79 -1.64
N LEU A 302 -12.01 -20.57 -2.42
CA LEU A 302 -12.77 -19.33 -2.42
C LEU A 302 -13.49 -19.12 -1.08
N GLY A 303 -14.03 -20.20 -0.48
CA GLY A 303 -14.65 -20.16 0.85
C GLY A 303 -13.66 -19.82 1.96
N LEU A 304 -12.44 -20.38 1.94
CA LEU A 304 -11.39 -20.06 2.91
C LEU A 304 -10.89 -18.62 2.76
N LEU A 305 -10.70 -18.14 1.53
CA LEU A 305 -10.31 -16.75 1.27
C LEU A 305 -11.38 -15.76 1.72
N LEU A 306 -12.67 -16.09 1.52
CA LEU A 306 -13.79 -15.28 2.02
C LEU A 306 -13.77 -15.21 3.55
N LEU A 307 -13.60 -16.35 4.24
CA LEU A 307 -13.53 -16.38 5.70
C LEU A 307 -12.32 -15.59 6.23
N TYR A 308 -11.18 -15.70 5.55
CA TYR A 308 -9.98 -14.92 5.84
C TYR A 308 -10.23 -13.41 5.74
N ASP A 309 -10.85 -12.95 4.65
CA ASP A 309 -11.12 -11.53 4.43
C ASP A 309 -12.07 -10.96 5.50
N VAL A 310 -13.16 -11.68 5.79
CA VAL A 310 -14.10 -11.32 6.86
C VAL A 310 -13.40 -11.26 8.22
N PHE A 311 -12.56 -12.25 8.55
CA PHE A 311 -11.80 -12.25 9.79
C PHE A 311 -10.88 -11.01 9.87
N PHE A 312 -10.14 -10.70 8.81
CA PHE A 312 -9.15 -9.63 8.86
C PHE A 312 -9.80 -8.23 8.89
N VAL A 313 -10.91 -8.03 8.19
CA VAL A 313 -11.63 -6.75 8.17
C VAL A 313 -12.37 -6.50 9.48
N PHE A 314 -13.10 -7.50 9.99
CA PHE A 314 -14.00 -7.30 11.12
C PHE A 314 -13.39 -7.68 12.47
N ILE A 315 -12.56 -8.72 12.55
CA ILE A 315 -12.04 -9.23 13.84
C ILE A 315 -10.73 -8.55 14.23
N THR A 316 -9.82 -8.26 13.27
CA THR A 316 -8.54 -7.60 13.57
C THR A 316 -8.67 -6.34 14.44
N PRO A 317 -9.61 -5.40 14.18
CA PRO A 317 -9.77 -4.20 15.00
C PRO A 317 -10.11 -4.46 16.48
N PHE A 318 -10.67 -5.64 16.82
CA PHE A 318 -10.94 -6.02 18.21
C PHE A 318 -9.70 -6.61 18.90
N ILE A 319 -8.78 -7.19 18.14
CA ILE A 319 -7.54 -7.80 18.66
C ILE A 319 -6.44 -6.74 18.83
N THR A 320 -6.35 -5.76 17.93
CA THR A 320 -5.30 -4.74 17.91
C THR A 320 -5.66 -3.46 18.66
N LYS A 321 -6.56 -3.55 19.65
CA LYS A 321 -7.03 -2.41 20.44
C LYS A 321 -6.11 -2.10 21.61
#